data_AF-A0A225DL04-F1
#
_entry.id   AF-A0A225DL04-F1
#
_cell.length_a   1.000
_cell.length_b   1.000
_cell.length_c   1.000
_cell.angle_alpha   90.00
_cell.angle_beta   90.00
_cell.angle_gamma   90.00
#
_symmetry.space_group_name_H-M   'P 1'
#
loop_
_entity.id
_entity.type
_entity.pdbx_description
1 polymer ?
#
loop_
_entity_poly.entity_id
_entity_poly.type
_entity_poly.pdbx_seq_one_letter_code
_entity_poly.pdbx_strand_id
1 'polypeptide(L)'
;MEIGGGIGLLALHMGMYAERVYCIEANPIWSSSFIASLLVNKPKHVSYLFGSADEFAGQIKGDVALFCTHSGLDSMKDAAAMFAPIVFDVYGELIASNPGAFNKTAARLRKIA
;
A
#
# COMPACT_ATOMS: atom_id res chain seq x y z
N MET A 1 1.32 -7.76 -0.30
CA MET A 1 0.81 -6.86 -1.35
C MET A 1 0.67 -5.47 -0.75
N GLU A 2 1.18 -4.44 -1.41
CA GLU A 2 0.86 -3.03 -1.09
C GLU A 2 -0.07 -2.48 -2.18
N ILE A 3 -1.20 -1.91 -1.77
CA ILE A 3 -2.18 -1.29 -2.66
C ILE A 3 -2.10 0.23 -2.50
N GLY A 4 -1.95 0.96 -3.61
CA GLY A 4 -1.79 2.41 -3.62
C GLY A 4 -0.46 2.82 -3.00
N GLY A 5 0.64 2.24 -3.50
CA GLY A 5 1.93 2.33 -2.83
C GLY A 5 2.68 3.65 -2.95
N GLY A 6 2.14 4.65 -3.67
CA GLY A 6 2.77 5.95 -3.81
C GLY A 6 4.17 5.82 -4.40
N ILE A 7 5.22 6.19 -3.66
CA ILE A 7 6.61 6.01 -4.12
C ILE A 7 7.24 4.69 -3.65
N GLY A 8 6.46 3.71 -3.19
CA GLY A 8 6.89 2.34 -2.90
C GLY A 8 7.80 2.15 -1.68
N LEU A 9 7.89 3.14 -0.78
CA LEU A 9 8.76 3.05 0.42
C LEU A 9 8.31 1.93 1.37
N LEU A 10 7.00 1.75 1.54
CA LEU A 10 6.47 0.71 2.40
C LEU A 10 6.71 -0.68 1.78
N ALA A 11 6.51 -0.87 0.48
CA ALA A 11 6.88 -2.10 -0.22
C ALA A 11 8.36 -2.44 -0.09
N LEU A 12 9.25 -1.45 -0.15
CA LEU A 12 10.68 -1.67 0.10
C LEU A 12 10.94 -2.15 1.54
N HIS A 13 10.29 -1.53 2.51
CA HIS A 13 10.38 -1.95 3.91
C HIS A 13 9.83 -3.37 4.12
N MET A 14 8.67 -3.71 3.53
CA MET A 14 8.11 -5.05 3.55
C MET A 14 9.07 -6.08 2.94
N GLY A 15 9.84 -5.70 1.92
CA GLY A 15 10.85 -6.55 1.30
C GLY A 15 11.96 -7.00 2.25
N MET A 16 12.12 -6.39 3.43
CA MET A 16 13.06 -6.88 4.44
C MET A 16 12.57 -8.15 5.16
N TYR A 17 11.26 -8.43 5.09
CA TYR A 17 10.61 -9.49 5.88
C TYR A 17 9.85 -10.50 5.03
N ALA A 18 9.26 -10.05 3.91
CA ALA A 18 8.44 -10.89 3.05
C ALA A 18 9.29 -11.58 1.96
N GLU A 19 8.93 -12.82 1.63
CA GLU A 19 9.55 -13.57 0.52
C GLU A 19 9.32 -12.90 -0.84
N ARG A 20 8.13 -12.30 -1.03
CA ARG A 20 7.73 -11.62 -2.27
C ARG A 20 6.85 -10.42 -1.95
N VAL A 21 7.11 -9.28 -2.60
CA VAL A 21 6.29 -8.07 -2.47
C VAL A 21 5.87 -7.58 -3.85
N TYR A 22 4.59 -7.25 -3.98
CA TYR A 22 4.07 -6.48 -5.11
C TYR A 22 3.49 -5.18 -4.58
N CYS A 23 3.90 -4.08 -5.18
CA CYS A 23 3.41 -2.72 -4.96
C CYS A 23 2.60 -2.30 -6.17
N ILE A 24 1.32 -1.97 -6.01
CA ILE A 24 0.46 -1.49 -7.09
C ILE A 24 0.23 0.01 -6.92
N GLU A 25 0.43 0.78 -7.99
CA GLU A 25 0.17 2.23 -8.02
C GLU A 25 -0.30 2.67 -9.41
N ALA A 26 -1.38 3.45 -9.43
CA ALA A 26 -2.00 3.93 -10.66
C ALA A 26 -1.50 5.33 -11.07
N ASN A 27 -1.02 6.14 -10.12
CA ASN A 27 -0.61 7.50 -10.40
C ASN A 27 0.77 7.52 -11.10
N PRO A 28 0.86 8.08 -12.31
CA PRO A 28 2.11 8.10 -13.08
C PRO A 28 3.21 8.96 -12.43
N ILE A 29 2.86 9.99 -11.64
CA ILE A 29 3.84 10.86 -10.96
C ILE A 29 4.59 10.07 -9.89
N TRP A 30 3.87 9.30 -9.06
CA TRP A 30 4.52 8.51 -8.00
C TRP A 30 5.31 7.34 -8.58
N SER A 31 4.74 6.72 -9.59
CA SER A 31 5.36 5.66 -10.38
C SER A 31 6.69 6.08 -11.01
N SER A 32 6.73 7.26 -11.64
CA SER A 32 7.97 7.82 -12.22
C SER A 32 9.02 8.16 -11.15
N SER A 33 8.59 8.63 -9.98
CA SER A 33 9.48 8.90 -8.84
C SER A 33 10.11 7.61 -8.32
N PHE A 34 9.35 6.50 -8.24
CA PHE A 34 9.89 5.18 -7.90
C PHE A 34 10.96 4.72 -8.88
N ILE A 35 10.71 4.87 -10.19
CA ILE A 35 11.68 4.53 -11.24
C ILE A 35 12.96 5.36 -11.09
N ALA A 36 12.82 6.67 -10.91
CA ALA A 36 13.95 7.59 -10.85
C ALA A 36 14.80 7.42 -9.58
N SER A 37 14.16 7.16 -8.44
CA SER A 37 14.84 7.19 -7.13
C SER A 37 15.19 5.82 -6.57
N LEU A 38 14.44 4.76 -6.91
CA LEU A 38 14.46 3.52 -6.13
C LEU A 38 14.75 2.27 -6.97
N LEU A 39 14.68 2.33 -8.30
CA LEU A 39 14.93 1.17 -9.15
C LEU A 39 16.38 0.66 -9.06
N VAL A 40 17.35 1.56 -8.82
CA VAL A 40 18.79 1.24 -8.78
C VAL A 40 19.11 0.21 -7.69
N ASN A 41 18.45 0.31 -6.55
CA ASN A 41 18.71 -0.55 -5.37
C ASN A 41 17.52 -1.43 -5.00
N LYS A 42 16.53 -1.55 -5.89
CA LYS A 42 15.31 -2.30 -5.59
C LYS A 42 15.64 -3.78 -5.39
N PRO A 43 15.24 -4.39 -4.26
CA PRO A 43 15.38 -5.83 -4.07
C PRO A 43 14.70 -6.61 -5.21
N LYS A 44 15.28 -7.76 -5.59
CA LYS A 44 14.79 -8.56 -6.73
C LYS A 44 13.38 -9.12 -6.49
N HIS A 45 13.03 -9.35 -5.24
CA HIS A 45 11.75 -9.90 -4.82
C HIS A 45 10.66 -8.85 -4.55
N VAL A 46 10.98 -7.57 -4.71
CA VAL A 46 10.00 -6.47 -4.65
C VAL A 46 9.68 -6.03 -6.08
N SER A 47 8.43 -6.16 -6.51
CA SER A 47 7.96 -5.73 -7.82
C SER A 47 7.02 -4.54 -7.70
N TYR A 48 7.16 -3.61 -8.63
CA TYR A 48 6.28 -2.45 -8.74
C TYR A 48 5.43 -2.60 -10.00
N LEU A 49 4.12 -2.50 -9.85
CA LEU A 49 3.13 -2.71 -10.88
C LEU A 49 2.42 -1.38 -11.14
N PHE A 50 2.51 -0.90 -12.38
CA PHE A 50 1.91 0.35 -12.81
C PHE A 50 0.53 0.07 -13.39
N GLY A 51 -0.50 0.64 -12.78
CA GLY A 51 -1.90 0.43 -13.16
C GLY A 51 -2.81 0.45 -11.95
N SER A 52 -4.12 0.43 -12.18
CA SER A 52 -5.09 0.32 -11.10
C SER A 52 -5.16 -1.11 -10.55
N ALA A 53 -5.62 -1.23 -9.31
CA ALA A 53 -5.64 -2.51 -8.61
C ALA A 53 -6.57 -3.54 -9.29
N ASP A 54 -7.72 -3.11 -9.82
CA ASP A 54 -8.66 -3.97 -10.54
C ASP A 54 -8.06 -4.61 -11.80
N GLU A 55 -7.10 -3.96 -12.47
CA GLU A 55 -6.42 -4.53 -13.65
C GLU A 55 -5.67 -5.83 -13.32
N PHE A 56 -5.15 -5.95 -12.10
CA PHE A 56 -4.34 -7.11 -11.66
C PHE A 56 -5.14 -8.13 -10.84
N ALA A 57 -6.42 -7.86 -10.57
CA ALA A 57 -7.25 -8.73 -9.74
C ALA A 57 -7.32 -10.15 -10.32
N GLY A 58 -7.06 -11.16 -9.48
CA GLY A 58 -7.06 -12.57 -9.88
C GLY A 58 -5.80 -13.05 -10.61
N GLN A 59 -4.94 -12.15 -11.10
CA GLN A 59 -3.67 -12.51 -11.74
C GLN A 59 -2.55 -12.75 -10.73
N ILE A 60 -2.59 -12.01 -9.62
CA ILE A 60 -1.63 -12.09 -8.53
C ILE A 60 -2.39 -12.24 -7.21
N LYS A 61 -1.82 -13.03 -6.32
CA LYS A 61 -2.34 -13.27 -4.97
C LYS A 61 -1.17 -13.22 -3.98
N GLY A 62 -1.46 -12.76 -2.78
CA GLY A 62 -0.54 -12.83 -1.65
C GLY A 62 -1.26 -13.27 -0.40
N ASP A 63 -0.49 -13.55 0.65
CA ASP A 63 -1.03 -13.96 1.95
C ASP A 63 -1.58 -12.75 2.72
N VAL A 64 -0.96 -11.59 2.54
CA VAL A 64 -1.29 -10.33 3.19
C VAL A 64 -1.33 -9.20 2.18
N ALA A 65 -2.36 -8.37 2.26
CA ALA A 65 -2.46 -7.09 1.58
C ALA A 65 -2.52 -5.96 2.61
N LEU A 66 -1.93 -4.83 2.26
CA LEU A 66 -1.95 -3.64 3.09
C LEU A 66 -2.11 -2.39 2.24
N PHE A 67 -2.59 -1.34 2.87
CA PHE A 67 -2.67 -0.01 2.29
C PHE A 67 -2.44 1.05 3.35
N CYS A 68 -1.98 2.22 2.90
CA CYS A 68 -1.57 3.33 3.77
C CYS A 68 -2.12 4.66 3.21
N THR A 69 -3.44 4.83 3.28
CA THR A 69 -4.14 6.01 2.74
C THR A 69 -4.78 6.83 3.84
N HIS A 70 -5.02 8.13 3.69
CA HIS A 70 -5.86 8.93 4.59
C HIS A 70 -7.33 9.04 4.15
N SER A 71 -7.68 8.56 2.95
CA SER A 71 -9.01 8.70 2.35
C SER A 71 -9.38 7.50 1.49
N GLY A 72 -10.67 7.30 1.22
CA GLY A 72 -11.16 6.20 0.38
C GLY A 72 -10.94 4.84 1.04
N LEU A 73 -11.17 4.75 2.36
CA LEU A 73 -10.82 3.58 3.16
C LEU A 73 -11.55 2.33 2.70
N ASP A 74 -12.87 2.43 2.48
CA ASP A 74 -13.68 1.30 2.03
C ASP A 74 -13.21 0.80 0.66
N SER A 75 -13.00 1.71 -0.29
CA SER A 75 -12.51 1.36 -1.63
C SER A 75 -11.13 0.71 -1.60
N MET A 76 -10.22 1.19 -0.75
CA MET A 76 -8.88 0.61 -0.61
C MET A 76 -8.92 -0.76 0.08
N LYS A 77 -9.81 -0.92 1.06
CA LYS A 77 -10.03 -2.20 1.74
C LYS A 77 -10.61 -3.24 0.80
N ASP A 78 -11.61 -2.88 0.02
CA ASP A 78 -12.20 -3.75 -1.00
C ASP A 78 -11.16 -4.13 -2.06
N ALA A 79 -10.37 -3.16 -2.53
CA ALA A 79 -9.29 -3.42 -3.47
C ALA A 79 -8.25 -4.38 -2.89
N ALA A 80 -7.81 -4.18 -1.65
CA ALA A 80 -6.85 -5.06 -0.98
C ALA A 80 -7.41 -6.48 -0.77
N ALA A 81 -8.69 -6.61 -0.44
CA ALA A 81 -9.36 -7.90 -0.27
C ALA A 81 -9.39 -8.74 -1.56
N MET A 82 -9.29 -8.11 -2.73
CA MET A 82 -9.15 -8.85 -4.01
C MET A 82 -7.82 -9.61 -4.10
N PHE A 83 -6.80 -9.25 -3.34
CA PHE A 83 -5.44 -9.78 -3.49
C PHE A 83 -4.99 -10.73 -2.38
N ALA A 84 -5.54 -10.59 -1.18
CA ALA A 84 -5.14 -11.39 -0.03
C ALA A 84 -6.29 -11.59 0.96
N PRO A 85 -6.30 -12.73 1.69
CA PRO A 85 -7.29 -12.98 2.74
C PRO A 85 -7.10 -12.08 3.96
N ILE A 86 -5.88 -11.65 4.24
CA ILE A 86 -5.56 -10.76 5.37
C ILE A 86 -5.32 -9.36 4.83
N VAL A 87 -6.06 -8.38 5.34
CA VAL A 87 -5.98 -6.98 4.92
C VAL A 87 -5.65 -6.07 6.10
N PHE A 88 -4.60 -5.27 5.98
CA PHE A 88 -4.22 -4.26 6.97
C PHE A 88 -4.42 -2.83 6.46
N ASP A 89 -5.17 -2.05 7.23
CA ASP A 89 -5.17 -0.60 7.18
C ASP A 89 -4.07 -0.08 8.10
N VAL A 90 -2.88 0.20 7.55
CA VAL A 90 -1.68 0.50 8.35
C VAL A 90 -1.90 1.71 9.26
N TYR A 91 -2.48 2.78 8.73
CA TYR A 91 -2.78 3.96 9.54
C TYR A 91 -3.92 3.71 10.53
N GLY A 92 -4.90 2.87 10.19
CA GLY A 92 -5.93 2.44 11.14
C GLY A 92 -5.33 1.78 12.37
N GLU A 93 -4.42 0.82 12.17
CA GLU A 93 -3.72 0.11 13.24
C GLU A 93 -2.83 1.04 14.10
N LEU A 94 -2.09 1.93 13.44
CA LEU A 94 -1.23 2.90 14.13
C LEU A 94 -2.02 3.90 14.97
N ILE A 95 -3.14 4.41 14.45
CA ILE A 95 -4.02 5.33 15.19
C ILE A 95 -4.68 4.60 16.36
N ALA A 96 -5.11 3.35 16.19
CA ALA A 96 -5.71 2.56 17.26
C ALA A 96 -4.73 2.26 18.40
N SER A 97 -3.47 1.96 18.06
CA SER A 97 -2.42 1.64 19.04
C SER A 97 -1.85 2.86 19.76
N ASN A 98 -1.82 4.04 19.12
CA ASN A 98 -1.37 5.28 19.76
C ASN A 98 -2.11 6.53 19.26
N PRO A 99 -3.35 6.76 19.74
CA PRO A 99 -4.19 7.87 19.25
C PRO A 99 -3.57 9.26 19.46
N GLY A 100 -2.70 9.42 20.47
CA GLY A 100 -2.08 10.70 20.84
C GLY A 100 -0.90 11.12 19.96
N ALA A 101 -0.27 10.17 19.24
CA ALA A 101 0.89 10.43 18.40
C ALA A 101 0.54 10.88 16.98
N PHE A 102 -0.70 10.68 16.53
CA PHE A 102 -1.13 11.00 15.18
C PHE A 102 -1.76 12.39 15.07
N ASN A 103 -1.60 13.01 13.89
CA ASN A 103 -2.21 14.29 13.59
C ASN A 103 -3.74 14.21 13.76
N LYS A 104 -4.29 15.01 14.68
CA LYS A 104 -5.72 15.01 15.02
C LYS A 104 -6.62 15.31 13.83
N THR A 105 -6.20 16.18 12.92
CA THR A 105 -6.94 16.51 11.70
C THR A 105 -7.00 15.31 10.77
N ALA A 106 -5.86 14.65 10.50
CA ALA A 106 -5.81 13.46 9.66
C ALA A 106 -6.63 12.31 10.26
N ALA A 107 -6.53 12.07 11.58
CA ALA A 107 -7.33 11.06 12.27
C ALA A 107 -8.85 11.35 12.19
N ARG A 108 -9.25 12.63 12.24
CA ARG A 108 -10.66 13.02 12.06
C ARG A 108 -11.15 12.82 10.63
N LEU A 109 -10.35 13.20 9.63
CA LEU A 109 -10.71 13.07 8.22
C LEU A 109 -11.00 11.61 7.84
N ARG A 110 -10.29 10.65 8.43
CA ARG A 110 -10.53 9.22 8.25
C ARG A 110 -11.85 8.70 8.82
N LYS A 111 -12.46 9.39 9.79
CA LYS A 111 -13.73 8.95 10.39
C LYS A 111 -14.94 9.34 9.55
N ILE A 112 -14.75 10.28 8.62
CA ILE A 112 -15.81 10.85 7.78
C ILE A 112 -15.62 10.53 6.29
N ALA A 113 -14.56 9.79 5.96
CA ALA A 113 -14.18 9.34 4.62
C ALA A 113 -14.38 7.84 4.51
#